data_AF-A0A9D4Z494-F1
#
_entry.id   AF-A0A9D4Z494-F1
#
_cell.length_a   1.000
_cell.length_b   1.000
_cell.length_c   1.000
_cell.angle_alpha   90.00
_cell.angle_beta   90.00
_cell.angle_gamma   90.00
#
_symmetry.space_group_name_H-M   'P 1'
#
loop_
_entity.id
_entity.type
_entity.pdbx_description
1 polymer ?
#
loop_
_entity_poly.entity_id
_entity_poly.type
_entity_poly.pdbx_seq_one_letter_code
_entity_poly.pdbx_strand_id
1 'polypeptide(L)'
;MIIYMKLYSQENRLTEHYGAMDFLPLLSALPFWADKANRCMEISMAASICALVLDLTSEEVILQCTYDQVLPKVYSLLLKVLGYLQMRETSLEDNEEGDLWEITLSACMGFVDRYPSLKDSIKSCGLTSSNLLIKRLSE
;
A
#
# COMPACT_ATOMS: atom_id res chain seq x y z
N MET A 1 9.97 -3.04 -12.18
CA MET A 1 10.62 -2.59 -10.92
C MET A 1 10.82 -3.73 -9.90
N ILE A 2 9.87 -4.67 -9.76
CA ILE A 2 9.98 -5.85 -8.87
C ILE A 2 11.20 -6.74 -9.18
N ILE A 3 11.57 -6.86 -10.47
CA ILE A 3 12.76 -7.62 -10.90
C ILE A 3 14.05 -6.96 -10.39
N TYR A 4 14.12 -5.62 -10.31
CA TYR A 4 15.31 -4.93 -9.82
C TYR A 4 15.52 -5.11 -8.31
N MET A 5 14.46 -5.18 -7.51
CA MET A 5 14.59 -5.48 -6.08
C MET A 5 14.87 -6.97 -5.81
N LYS A 6 14.29 -7.90 -6.58
CA LYS A 6 14.64 -9.32 -6.48
C LYS A 6 16.08 -9.62 -6.90
N LEU A 7 16.62 -8.89 -7.88
CA LEU A 7 18.03 -8.98 -8.27
C LEU A 7 18.96 -8.33 -7.24
N TYR A 8 18.56 -7.21 -6.63
CA TYR A 8 19.34 -6.60 -5.54
C TYR A 8 19.47 -7.50 -4.31
N SER A 9 18.50 -8.39 -4.08
CA SER A 9 18.56 -9.39 -3.01
C SER A 9 19.58 -10.53 -3.27
N GLN A 10 20.02 -10.73 -4.51
CA GLN A 10 20.93 -11.83 -4.85
C GLN A 10 22.40 -11.37 -4.99
N GLU A 11 22.66 -10.07 -5.21
CA GLU A 11 23.99 -9.62 -5.66
C GLU A 11 24.65 -8.52 -4.82
N ASN A 12 24.29 -8.34 -3.55
CA ASN A 12 25.06 -7.45 -2.68
C ASN A 12 25.24 -7.95 -1.25
N ARG A 13 26.50 -8.32 -0.95
CA ARG A 13 27.07 -8.47 0.39
C ARG A 13 27.20 -7.10 1.08
N LEU A 14 26.07 -6.45 1.33
CA LEU A 14 25.95 -5.36 2.31
C LEU A 14 25.07 -5.88 3.43
N THR A 15 25.70 -6.60 4.37
CA THR A 15 25.07 -7.10 5.58
C THR A 15 24.84 -5.96 6.57
N GLU A 16 23.80 -5.17 6.31
CA GLU A 16 22.85 -4.78 7.34
C GLU A 16 21.52 -5.39 6.90
N HIS A 17 21.15 -6.53 7.51
CA HIS A 17 19.85 -7.13 7.26
C HIS A 17 18.79 -6.24 7.91
N TYR A 18 18.35 -5.21 7.19
CA TYR A 18 17.13 -4.50 7.55
C TYR A 18 15.98 -5.49 7.40
N GLY A 19 15.45 -5.92 8.54
CA GLY A 19 14.25 -6.72 8.60
C GLY A 19 13.03 -5.85 8.30
N ALA A 20 11.94 -6.47 7.87
CA ALA A 20 10.67 -5.76 7.66
C ALA A 20 10.20 -5.00 8.92
N MET A 21 10.65 -5.45 10.10
CA MET A 21 10.43 -4.81 11.40
C MET A 21 11.06 -3.42 11.53
N ASP A 22 12.19 -3.17 10.87
CA ASP A 22 12.91 -1.90 10.96
C ASP A 22 12.13 -0.76 10.29
N PHE A 23 11.17 -1.10 9.43
CA PHE A 23 10.31 -0.16 8.73
C PHE A 23 8.93 0.03 9.38
N LEU A 24 8.58 -0.75 10.41
CA LEU A 24 7.30 -0.59 11.11
C LEU A 24 7.08 0.82 11.71
N PRO A 25 8.10 1.52 12.24
CA PRO A 25 7.92 2.91 12.66
C PRO A 25 7.41 3.83 11.54
N LEU A 26 7.73 3.57 10.27
CA LEU A 26 7.23 4.35 9.14
C LEU A 26 5.72 4.23 8.98
N LEU A 27 5.15 3.06 9.24
CA LEU A 27 3.69 2.85 9.19
C LEU A 27 2.96 3.80 10.15
N SER A 28 3.59 4.18 11.27
CA SER A 28 3.00 5.09 12.24
C SER A 28 3.12 6.57 11.84
N ALA A 29 4.23 6.94 11.19
CA ALA A 29 4.54 8.33 10.85
C ALA A 29 3.90 8.79 9.54
N LEU A 30 3.90 7.92 8.53
CA LEU A 30 3.48 8.27 7.16
C LEU A 30 2.00 8.66 7.05
N PRO A 31 1.04 7.95 7.66
CA PRO A 31 -0.36 8.38 7.63
C PRO A 31 -0.57 9.76 8.26
N PHE A 32 0.12 10.06 9.36
CA PHE A 32 0.02 11.35 10.02
C PHE A 32 0.63 12.49 9.19
N TRP A 33 1.79 12.23 8.57
CA TRP A 33 2.42 13.18 7.68
C TRP A 33 1.54 13.49 6.45
N ALA A 34 0.98 12.47 5.82
CA ALA A 34 0.08 12.61 4.68
C ALA A 34 -1.19 13.39 5.04
N ASP A 35 -1.81 13.08 6.17
CA ASP A 35 -3.02 13.77 6.64
C ASP A 35 -2.75 15.25 6.94
N LYS A 36 -1.57 15.56 7.51
CA LYS A 36 -1.14 16.94 7.75
C LYS A 36 -0.87 17.71 6.45
N ALA A 37 -0.26 17.07 5.46
CA ALA A 37 0.02 17.69 4.17
C ALA A 37 -1.27 17.93 3.35
N ASN A 38 -2.23 16.99 3.45
CA ASN A 38 -3.55 17.03 2.82
C ASN A 38 -3.50 17.36 1.31
N ARG A 39 -2.56 16.72 0.61
CA ARG A 39 -2.31 16.89 -0.82
C ARG A 39 -2.19 15.52 -1.50
N CYS A 40 -2.65 15.42 -2.75
CA CYS A 40 -2.74 14.16 -3.47
C CYS A 40 -1.38 13.47 -3.58
N MET A 41 -0.31 14.21 -3.92
CA MET A 41 1.03 13.66 -4.05
C MET A 41 1.55 13.06 -2.74
N GLU A 42 1.44 13.78 -1.63
CA GLU A 42 1.89 13.33 -0.31
C GLU A 42 1.09 12.12 0.19
N ILE A 43 -0.23 12.10 -0.05
CA ILE A 43 -1.09 10.95 0.24
C ILE A 43 -0.65 9.73 -0.59
N SER A 44 -0.41 9.91 -1.88
CA SER A 44 -0.03 8.84 -2.82
C SER A 44 1.36 8.28 -2.50
N MET A 45 2.29 9.16 -2.17
CA MET A 45 3.65 8.79 -1.78
C MET A 45 3.64 8.01 -0.46
N ALA A 46 2.95 8.51 0.57
CA ALA A 46 2.83 7.82 1.84
C ALA A 46 2.13 6.46 1.69
N ALA A 47 1.07 6.38 0.90
CA ALA A 47 0.37 5.13 0.60
C ALA A 47 1.29 4.12 -0.10
N SER A 48 2.06 4.55 -1.11
CA SER A 48 2.98 3.68 -1.84
C SER A 48 4.08 3.12 -0.94
N ILE A 49 4.64 3.93 -0.03
CA ILE A 49 5.65 3.47 0.93
C ILE A 49 5.03 2.51 1.95
N CYS A 50 3.85 2.83 2.49
CA CYS A 50 3.12 1.92 3.38
C CYS A 50 2.85 0.58 2.69
N ALA A 51 2.41 0.59 1.43
CA ALA A 51 2.16 -0.62 0.66
C ALA A 51 3.44 -1.47 0.49
N LEU A 52 4.59 -0.85 0.22
CA LEU A 52 5.87 -1.55 0.14
C LEU A 52 6.28 -2.18 1.48
N VAL A 53 6.08 -1.48 2.60
CA VAL A 53 6.37 -2.03 3.93
C VAL A 53 5.45 -3.21 4.24
N LEU A 54 4.16 -3.09 3.95
CA LEU A 54 3.19 -4.18 4.14
C LEU A 54 3.51 -5.40 3.26
N ASP A 55 4.07 -5.20 2.07
CA ASP A 55 4.51 -6.28 1.18
C ASP A 55 5.66 -7.10 1.79
N LEU A 56 6.44 -6.52 2.70
CA LEU A 56 7.51 -7.22 3.44
C LEU A 56 7.02 -7.93 4.71
N THR A 57 5.78 -7.70 5.15
CA THR A 57 5.22 -8.23 6.41
C THR A 57 3.91 -9.00 6.19
N SER A 58 3.25 -9.42 7.28
CA SER A 58 1.87 -9.91 7.25
C SER A 58 1.07 -9.28 8.39
N GLU A 59 -0.26 -9.32 8.29
CA GLU A 59 -1.13 -8.76 9.33
C GLU A 59 -0.87 -9.42 10.69
N GLU A 60 -0.70 -10.74 10.71
CA GLU A 60 -0.37 -11.50 11.93
C GLU A 60 0.91 -10.98 12.60
N VAL A 61 1.96 -10.74 11.83
CA VAL A 61 3.25 -10.25 12.34
C VAL A 61 3.11 -8.85 12.95
N ILE A 62 2.36 -7.96 12.29
CA ILE A 62 2.12 -6.60 12.80
C ILE A 62 1.31 -6.63 14.10
N LEU A 63 0.30 -7.49 14.18
CA LEU A 63 -0.52 -7.69 15.39
C LEU A 63 0.33 -8.20 16.57
N GLN A 64 1.27 -9.11 16.33
CA GLN A 64 2.19 -9.60 17.36
C GLN A 64 3.17 -8.52 17.86
N CYS A 65 3.52 -7.55 17.02
CA CYS A 65 4.42 -6.46 17.37
C CYS A 65 3.75 -5.27 18.07
N THR A 66 2.46 -5.34 18.43
CA THR A 66 1.72 -4.23 19.08
C THR A 66 1.63 -2.97 18.21
N TYR A 67 1.68 -3.13 16.88
CA TYR A 67 1.45 -2.08 15.88
C TYR A 67 0.01 -2.12 15.32
N ASP A 68 -0.88 -2.86 15.99
CA ASP A 68 -2.30 -3.01 15.66
C ASP A 68 -3.03 -1.66 15.57
N GLN A 69 -2.68 -0.71 16.44
CA GLN A 69 -3.27 0.63 16.48
C GLN A 69 -2.96 1.47 15.23
N VAL A 70 -1.93 1.08 14.48
CA VAL A 70 -1.46 1.81 13.28
C VAL A 70 -2.18 1.33 12.02
N LEU A 71 -2.56 0.04 11.97
CA LEU A 71 -3.21 -0.58 10.81
C LEU A 71 -4.46 0.18 10.33
N PRO A 72 -5.41 0.62 11.19
CA PRO A 72 -6.58 1.36 10.73
C PRO A 72 -6.23 2.64 9.96
N LYS A 73 -5.19 3.36 10.39
CA LYS A 73 -4.75 4.60 9.74
C LYS A 73 -4.08 4.31 8.41
N VAL A 74 -3.25 3.27 8.35
CA VAL A 74 -2.61 2.82 7.11
C VAL A 74 -3.67 2.35 6.11
N TYR A 75 -4.62 1.52 6.53
CA TYR A 75 -5.70 1.06 5.68
C TYR A 75 -6.56 2.21 5.18
N SER A 76 -6.90 3.18 6.04
CA SER A 76 -7.61 4.39 5.61
C SER A 76 -6.86 5.14 4.52
N LEU A 77 -5.53 5.28 4.65
CA LEU A 77 -4.69 5.93 3.65
C LEU A 77 -4.69 5.16 2.31
N LEU A 78 -4.54 3.84 2.36
CA LEU A 78 -4.59 2.98 1.16
C LEU A 78 -5.96 3.05 0.47
N LEU A 79 -7.05 2.99 1.24
CA LEU A 79 -8.42 3.09 0.71
C LEU A 79 -8.68 4.46 0.06
N LYS A 80 -8.14 5.56 0.61
CA LYS A 80 -8.22 6.89 -0.02
C LYS A 80 -7.58 6.88 -1.42
N VAL A 81 -6.38 6.31 -1.55
CA VAL A 81 -5.67 6.23 -2.84
C VAL A 81 -6.38 5.33 -3.84
N LEU A 82 -6.87 4.17 -3.39
CA LEU A 82 -7.67 3.29 -4.24
C LEU A 82 -8.97 3.96 -4.70
N GLY A 83 -9.59 4.78 -3.84
CA GLY A 83 -10.73 5.61 -4.20
C GLY A 83 -10.40 6.66 -5.27
N TYR A 84 -9.25 7.33 -5.17
CA TYR A 84 -8.80 8.26 -6.21
C TYR A 84 -8.58 7.57 -7.56
N LEU A 85 -7.99 6.38 -7.57
CA LEU A 85 -7.80 5.59 -8.78
C LEU A 85 -9.15 5.23 -9.43
N GLN A 86 -10.13 4.82 -8.63
CA GLN A 86 -11.48 4.54 -9.11
C GLN A 86 -12.16 5.79 -9.69
N MET A 87 -12.01 6.96 -9.06
CA MET A 87 -12.54 8.21 -9.61
C MET A 87 -11.83 8.61 -10.90
N ARG A 88 -10.52 8.37 -11.02
CA ARG A 88 -9.75 8.64 -12.24
C ARG A 88 -10.26 7.83 -13.43
N GLU A 89 -10.62 6.56 -13.27
CA GLU A 89 -11.22 5.76 -14.36
C GLU A 89 -12.47 6.43 -14.95
N THR A 90 -13.14 7.28 -14.17
CA THR A 90 -14.33 8.03 -14.60
C THR A 90 -14.04 9.46 -15.08
N SER A 91 -12.81 9.96 -14.93
CA SER A 91 -12.41 11.32 -15.31
C SER A 91 -11.28 11.32 -16.36
N LEU A 92 -11.38 12.15 -17.39
CA LEU A 92 -10.38 12.28 -18.46
C LEU A 92 -9.17 13.16 -18.08
N GLU A 93 -9.02 13.51 -16.79
CA GLU A 93 -7.93 14.38 -16.34
C GLU A 93 -6.63 13.59 -16.19
N ASP A 94 -5.58 14.08 -16.86
CA ASP A 94 -4.24 13.54 -16.73
C ASP A 94 -3.68 13.99 -15.39
N ASN A 95 -3.38 13.03 -14.53
CA ASN A 95 -2.94 13.30 -13.17
C ASN A 95 -1.53 12.77 -13.00
N GLU A 96 -0.60 13.66 -12.62
CA GLU A 96 0.84 13.37 -12.52
C GLU A 96 1.14 12.27 -11.49
N GLU A 97 0.22 12.01 -10.55
CA GLU A 97 0.32 10.96 -9.54
C GLU A 97 -0.17 9.58 -10.00
N GLY A 98 -0.61 9.43 -11.26
CA GLY A 98 -1.16 8.17 -11.79
C GLY A 98 -0.23 6.97 -11.61
N ASP A 99 1.07 7.18 -11.77
CA ASP A 99 2.08 6.14 -11.57
C ASP A 99 2.15 5.67 -10.11
N LEU A 100 2.03 6.58 -9.15
CA LEU A 100 2.05 6.24 -7.71
C LEU A 100 0.81 5.45 -7.30
N TRP A 101 -0.34 5.76 -7.90
CA TRP A 101 -1.57 5.02 -7.65
C TRP A 101 -1.48 3.59 -8.21
N GLU A 102 -0.97 3.42 -9.43
CA GLU A 102 -0.76 2.09 -10.03
C GLU A 102 0.27 1.26 -9.25
N ILE A 103 1.35 1.88 -8.77
CA ILE A 103 2.33 1.23 -7.88
C ILE A 103 1.64 0.76 -6.60
N THR A 104 0.86 1.63 -5.96
CA THR A 104 0.15 1.31 -4.71
C THR A 104 -0.86 0.19 -4.94
N LEU A 105 -1.63 0.26 -6.03
CA LEU A 105 -2.56 -0.79 -6.43
C LEU A 105 -1.84 -2.12 -6.61
N SER A 106 -0.80 -2.16 -7.46
CA SER A 106 -0.05 -3.39 -7.73
C SER A 106 0.56 -3.99 -6.47
N ALA A 107 1.07 -3.16 -5.56
CA ALA A 107 1.60 -3.61 -4.28
C ALA A 107 0.48 -4.20 -3.40
N CYS A 108 -0.62 -3.47 -3.22
CA CYS A 108 -1.79 -3.93 -2.48
C CYS A 108 -2.27 -5.29 -2.97
N MET A 109 -2.36 -5.49 -4.28
CA MET A 109 -2.76 -6.77 -4.86
C MET A 109 -1.79 -7.91 -4.53
N GLY A 110 -0.48 -7.62 -4.45
CA GLY A 110 0.54 -8.61 -4.10
C GLY A 110 0.51 -9.06 -2.64
N PHE A 111 -0.06 -8.26 -1.73
CA PHE A 111 -0.09 -8.60 -0.30
C PHE A 111 -1.48 -8.73 0.31
N VAL A 112 -2.57 -8.33 -0.35
CA VAL A 112 -3.92 -8.23 0.26
C VAL A 112 -4.40 -9.52 0.92
N ASP A 113 -4.00 -10.69 0.41
CA ASP A 113 -4.35 -11.99 1.00
C ASP A 113 -3.66 -12.24 2.35
N ARG A 114 -2.53 -11.59 2.63
CA ARG A 114 -1.86 -11.58 3.94
C ARG A 114 -2.47 -10.59 4.93
N TYR A 115 -3.44 -9.78 4.48
CA TYR A 115 -4.13 -8.77 5.29
C TYR A 115 -5.66 -8.88 5.19
N PRO A 116 -6.26 -9.93 5.78
CA PRO A 116 -7.71 -10.10 5.86
C PRO A 116 -8.50 -8.83 6.20
N SER A 117 -8.09 -8.03 7.18
CA SER A 117 -8.87 -6.85 7.58
C SER A 117 -8.87 -5.76 6.50
N LEU A 118 -7.76 -5.59 5.80
CA LEU A 118 -7.68 -4.68 4.64
C LEU A 118 -8.53 -5.22 3.50
N LYS A 119 -8.46 -6.52 3.21
CA LYS A 119 -9.26 -7.18 2.17
C LYS A 119 -10.75 -6.96 2.40
N ASP A 120 -11.21 -7.09 3.64
CA ASP A 120 -12.60 -6.87 3.99
C ASP A 120 -12.99 -5.40 3.95
N SER A 121 -12.09 -4.49 4.33
CA SER A 121 -12.30 -3.05 4.17
C SER A 121 -12.47 -2.65 2.70
N ILE A 122 -11.62 -3.16 1.80
CA ILE A 122 -11.70 -2.93 0.34
C ILE A 122 -13.05 -3.40 -0.21
N LYS A 123 -13.51 -4.59 0.18
CA LYS A 123 -14.84 -5.11 -0.22
C LYS A 123 -15.97 -4.23 0.30
N SER A 124 -15.90 -3.82 1.57
CA SER A 124 -16.94 -3.00 2.21
C SER A 124 -17.09 -1.61 1.57
N CYS A 125 -15.98 -1.02 1.10
CA CYS A 125 -15.96 0.26 0.41
C CYS A 125 -16.44 0.19 -1.05
N GLY A 126 -16.80 -0.99 -1.56
CA GLY A 126 -17.25 -1.13 -2.96
C GLY A 126 -16.16 -0.87 -4.00
N LEU A 127 -14.90 -0.76 -3.58
CA LEU A 127 -13.73 -0.58 -4.45
C LEU A 127 -13.53 -1.79 -5.38
N THR A 128 -14.14 -2.93 -5.06
CA THR A 128 -14.17 -4.11 -5.93
C THR A 128 -14.99 -3.89 -7.22
N SER A 129 -15.90 -2.91 -7.29
CA SER A 129 -16.87 -2.82 -8.39
C SER A 129 -16.32 -2.25 -9.71
N SER A 130 -15.08 -1.76 -9.72
CA SER A 130 -14.39 -1.41 -10.97
C SER A 130 -13.81 -2.68 -11.62
N ASN A 131 -14.13 -2.91 -12.89
CA ASN A 131 -13.76 -4.08 -13.70
C ASN A 131 -12.26 -4.47 -13.71
N LEU A 132 -11.36 -3.65 -13.18
CA LEU A 132 -9.92 -3.92 -13.05
C LEU A 132 -9.53 -4.60 -11.72
N LEU A 133 -10.16 -4.24 -10.59
CA LEU A 133 -9.86 -4.82 -9.28
C LEU A 133 -10.38 -6.26 -9.16
N ILE A 134 -11.60 -6.54 -9.63
CA ILE A 134 -12.12 -7.92 -9.70
C ILE A 134 -11.30 -8.78 -10.67
N LYS A 135 -10.98 -8.27 -11.86
CA LYS A 135 -10.31 -9.05 -12.91
C LYS A 135 -8.87 -9.42 -12.52
N ARG A 136 -8.16 -8.55 -11.78
CA ARG A 136 -6.82 -8.84 -11.29
C ARG A 136 -6.79 -9.59 -9.94
N LEU A 137 -7.86 -9.55 -9.13
CA LEU A 137 -7.97 -10.31 -7.86
C LEU A 137 -8.49 -11.75 -8.06
N SER A 138 -8.97 -12.09 -9.27
CA SER A 138 -9.49 -13.43 -9.63
C SER A 138 -8.52 -14.29 -10.44
N GLU A 139 -7.31 -13.78 -10.73
CA GLU A 139 -6.19 -14.53 -11.33
C GLU A 139 -5.19 -14.96 -10.25
#